data_AF-A0A078GRN4-F1
#
_entry.id   AF-A0A078GRN4-F1
#
_cell.length_a   1.000
_cell.length_b   1.000
_cell.length_c   1.000
_cell.angle_alpha   90.00
_cell.angle_beta   90.00
_cell.angle_gamma   90.00
#
_symmetry.space_group_name_H-M   'P 1'
#
loop_
_entity.id
_entity.type
_entity.pdbx_description
1 polymer ?
#
loop_
_entity_poly.entity_id
_entity_poly.type
_entity_poly.pdbx_seq_one_letter_code
_entity_poly.pdbx_strand_id
1 'polypeptide(L)'
;MSRWMAIDLYIREIDSLRFELSMNRCSDRLSRLADEILEKEISAQEDIESWGTNVGRSQPKFPNQQGLSLPTQLPPRADLPLCAECGESQYPKLEVPVTDYIPLSRQDVQGISSDGYGPNLQIKTGNGNSVNSNGSQQTITPRGSSSSSSQLLLQKKLLADSQIGRTSFQKLLEPTPPKRAGIAPYRIVLGEVEEKLLKTRRLLELLLEGLPCEYDPWDYYETSDQLLEPLLLCYESLHSSDSGVLADGRLADLIRRVATFGMVLMKLDLRQEAAKHSEALDTITTYLDMGTYSEWDEEKKLEFLTRELKGKRPLIPPNIEVGPEVKEVLDTFRVAAELGSESLRAYVISMASDASDVLAVELLQKDARLAVSGDLGRPCPAGTLRVVPLFETVKDLRGAGSVIRKLLSIDCYREHIEKNHTGHQEIMVGYSDSGKDAGRFTAAWELYKAQEDVVAACNEFGIKVTLFHGRGGSIGRGGGPTYLAIQSQPPGSVMVS
;
A
#
# COMPACT_ATOMS: atom_id res chain seq x y z
N MET A 1 12.67 10.47 3.58
CA MET A 1 12.03 11.64 2.93
C MET A 1 10.57 11.37 2.54
N SER A 2 10.26 10.31 1.78
CA SER A 2 8.87 10.03 1.34
C SER A 2 7.87 9.86 2.49
N ARG A 3 8.27 9.16 3.57
CA ARG A 3 7.47 9.07 4.79
C ARG A 3 7.10 10.43 5.36
N TRP A 4 8.08 11.32 5.49
CA TRP A 4 7.87 12.67 6.03
C TRP A 4 6.86 13.46 5.19
N MET A 5 6.94 13.36 3.86
CA MET A 5 5.99 14.01 2.96
C MET A 5 4.57 13.43 3.08
N ALA A 6 4.42 12.11 3.25
CA ALA A 6 3.12 11.47 3.49
C ALA A 6 2.46 12.04 4.75
N ILE A 7 3.23 12.07 5.84
CA ILE A 7 2.77 12.56 7.15
C ILE A 7 2.35 14.03 7.07
N ASP A 8 3.15 14.88 6.43
CA ASP A 8 2.84 16.30 6.30
C ASP A 8 1.53 16.55 5.52
N LEU A 9 1.25 15.74 4.49
CA LEU A 9 -0.02 15.80 3.76
C LEU A 9 -1.20 15.36 4.64
N TYR A 10 -1.05 14.28 5.42
CA TYR A 10 -2.12 13.79 6.29
C TYR A 10 -2.44 14.73 7.45
N ILE A 11 -1.43 15.39 8.03
CA ILE A 11 -1.64 16.40 9.08
C ILE A 11 -2.59 17.49 8.58
N ARG A 12 -2.38 18.03 7.38
CA ARG A 12 -3.22 19.10 6.80
C ARG A 12 -4.67 18.66 6.57
N GLU A 13 -4.87 17.43 6.12
CA GLU A 13 -6.20 16.86 5.92
C GLU A 13 -6.92 16.62 7.24
N ILE A 14 -6.21 16.13 8.26
CA ILE A 14 -6.77 15.87 9.59
C ILE A 14 -7.13 17.16 10.32
N ASP A 15 -6.26 18.18 10.30
CA ASP A 15 -6.57 19.49 10.88
C ASP A 15 -7.86 20.06 10.29
N SER A 16 -8.01 19.97 8.97
CA SER A 16 -9.23 20.41 8.30
C SER A 16 -10.47 19.59 8.70
N LEU A 17 -10.36 18.26 8.78
CA LEU A 17 -11.44 17.36 9.21
C LEU A 17 -11.84 17.61 10.67
N ARG A 18 -10.87 17.93 11.52
CA ARG A 18 -11.04 18.20 12.94
C ARG A 18 -11.93 19.43 13.17
N PHE A 19 -11.83 20.45 12.33
CA PHE A 19 -12.76 21.59 12.36
C PHE A 19 -14.16 21.24 11.84
N GLU A 20 -14.22 20.48 10.75
CA GLU A 20 -15.48 20.10 10.09
C GLU A 20 -16.35 19.17 10.97
N LEU A 21 -15.73 18.23 11.68
CA LEU A 21 -16.40 17.22 12.50
C LEU A 21 -16.57 17.66 13.97
N SER A 22 -17.15 18.85 14.18
CA SER A 22 -17.41 19.40 15.53
C SER A 22 -18.75 18.95 16.16
N MET A 23 -19.25 17.77 15.79
CA MET A 23 -20.54 17.25 16.24
C MET A 23 -20.42 16.46 17.56
N ASN A 24 -21.54 16.34 18.28
CA ASN A 24 -21.64 15.63 19.57
C ASN A 24 -22.25 14.22 19.46
N ARG A 25 -23.06 13.93 18.44
CA ARG A 25 -23.69 12.62 18.24
C ARG A 25 -22.68 11.65 17.63
N CYS A 26 -22.35 10.59 18.37
CA CYS A 26 -21.42 9.54 17.93
C CYS A 26 -21.80 8.18 18.54
N SER A 27 -21.09 7.13 18.08
CA SER A 27 -21.18 5.78 18.64
C SER A 27 -20.55 5.67 20.04
N ASP A 28 -21.01 4.68 20.83
CA ASP A 28 -20.51 4.45 22.19
C ASP A 28 -19.01 4.09 22.23
N ARG A 29 -18.48 3.49 21.16
CA ARG A 29 -17.06 3.16 21.03
C ARG A 29 -16.21 4.43 20.82
N LEU A 30 -16.65 5.34 19.96
CA LEU A 30 -15.94 6.62 19.75
C LEU A 30 -16.01 7.52 20.98
N SER A 31 -17.16 7.55 21.67
CA SER A 31 -17.32 8.33 22.90
C SER A 31 -16.34 7.87 23.99
N ARG A 32 -16.22 6.55 24.20
CA ARG A 32 -15.27 5.98 25.17
C ARG A 32 -13.82 6.36 24.85
N LEU A 33 -13.41 6.23 23.59
CA LEU A 33 -12.07 6.61 23.16
C LEU A 33 -11.80 8.10 23.41
N ALA A 34 -12.78 8.97 23.14
CA ALA A 34 -12.64 10.41 23.41
C ALA A 34 -12.51 10.71 24.92
N ASP A 35 -13.27 10.01 25.76
CA ASP A 35 -13.16 10.15 27.22
C ASP A 35 -11.80 9.65 27.74
N GLU A 36 -11.30 8.51 27.23
CA GLU A 36 -9.98 7.96 27.56
C GLU A 36 -8.84 8.92 27.19
N ILE A 37 -8.93 9.60 26.03
CA ILE A 37 -7.96 10.62 25.60
C ILE A 37 -7.96 11.80 26.58
N LEU A 38 -9.13 12.32 26.94
CA LEU A 38 -9.24 13.43 27.88
C LEU A 38 -8.72 13.07 29.28
N GLU A 39 -8.98 11.85 29.76
CA GLU A 39 -8.46 11.38 31.06
C GLU A 39 -6.93 11.31 31.05
N LYS A 40 -6.31 10.87 29.95
CA LYS A 40 -4.85 10.90 29.78
C LYS A 40 -4.29 12.31 29.78
N GLU A 41 -4.91 13.25 29.06
CA GLU A 41 -4.50 14.65 29.04
C GLU A 41 -4.55 15.27 30.44
N ILE A 42 -5.63 15.03 31.19
CA ILE A 42 -5.79 15.53 32.56
C ILE A 42 -4.73 14.93 33.49
N SER A 43 -4.53 13.61 33.45
CA SER A 43 -3.51 12.93 34.26
C SER A 43 -2.11 13.45 33.98
N ALA A 44 -1.75 13.65 32.71
CA ALA A 44 -0.45 14.19 32.32
C ALA A 44 -0.26 15.63 32.85
N GLN A 45 -1.32 16.43 32.85
CA GLN A 45 -1.28 17.80 33.34
C GLN A 45 -1.17 17.88 34.87
N GLU A 46 -1.86 16.99 35.60
CA GLU A 46 -1.73 16.87 37.06
C GLU A 46 -0.33 16.39 37.49
N ASP A 47 0.30 15.48 36.75
CA ASP A 47 1.68 15.04 36.99
C ASP A 47 2.69 16.18 36.79
N ILE A 48 2.50 17.01 35.75
CA ILE A 48 3.32 18.21 35.50
C ILE A 48 3.12 19.26 36.61
N GLU A 49 1.89 19.48 37.08
CA GLU A 49 1.60 20.41 38.17
C GLU A 49 2.11 19.91 39.53
N SER A 50 2.07 18.60 39.78
CA SER A 50 2.66 17.94 40.95
C SER A 50 4.19 18.02 40.96
N TRP A 51 4.83 17.94 39.80
CA TRP A 51 6.29 18.14 39.67
C TRP A 51 6.66 19.63 39.76
N GLY A 52 5.82 20.52 39.26
CA GLY A 52 5.98 21.97 39.33
C GLY A 52 5.81 22.56 40.74
N THR A 53 5.09 21.88 41.64
CA THR A 53 4.89 22.32 43.03
C THR A 53 6.04 21.96 43.98
N ASN A 54 7.03 21.17 43.53
CA ASN A 54 8.20 20.79 44.34
C ASN A 54 9.52 21.47 43.94
N VAL A 55 9.51 22.42 43.00
CA VAL A 55 10.71 23.18 42.62
C VAL A 55 10.57 24.65 43.06
N GLY A 56 11.06 24.94 44.25
CA GLY A 56 11.30 26.30 44.70
C GLY A 56 12.34 27.00 43.83
N ARG A 57 11.89 28.02 43.09
CA ARG A 57 12.59 29.26 42.73
C ARG A 57 14.07 29.12 42.27
N SER A 58 14.26 28.82 40.99
CA SER A 58 15.38 29.36 40.20
C SER A 58 14.97 29.48 38.74
N GLN A 59 14.86 30.71 38.24
CA GLN A 59 14.60 31.00 36.83
C GLN A 59 15.79 30.59 35.95
N PRO A 60 15.56 29.87 34.85
CA PRO A 60 16.39 30.01 33.66
C PRO A 60 15.74 31.05 32.72
N LYS A 61 16.54 32.02 32.27
CA LYS A 61 16.16 32.92 31.17
C LYS A 61 16.14 32.11 29.87
N PHE A 62 14.98 31.94 29.26
CA PHE A 62 14.87 31.53 27.86
C PHE A 62 15.25 32.71 26.95
N PRO A 63 16.15 32.53 25.95
CA PRO A 63 16.31 33.53 24.91
C PRO A 63 15.12 33.48 23.95
N ASN A 64 14.63 34.66 23.58
CA ASN A 64 13.60 34.92 22.56
C ASN A 64 13.79 34.04 21.31
N GLN A 65 12.81 33.18 21.00
CA GLN A 65 12.70 32.57 19.67
C GLN A 65 12.01 33.56 18.73
N GLN A 66 12.82 34.34 18.02
CA GLN A 66 12.42 34.90 16.72
C GLN A 66 12.32 33.74 15.72
N GLY A 67 11.30 33.77 14.86
CA GLY A 67 11.04 32.75 13.86
C GLY A 67 12.27 32.42 13.03
N LEU A 68 12.63 31.12 12.98
CA LEU A 68 13.71 30.61 12.16
C LEU A 68 13.12 30.09 10.85
N SER A 69 13.54 30.75 9.78
CA SER A 69 13.32 30.41 8.37
C SER A 69 14.00 29.08 7.99
N LEU A 70 13.38 28.37 7.03
CA LEU A 70 13.86 27.17 6.32
C LEU A 70 15.38 27.16 6.02
N PRO A 71 16.02 25.97 5.93
CA PRO A 71 17.29 25.85 5.23
C PRO A 71 17.06 25.98 3.72
N THR A 72 17.53 27.09 3.15
CA THR A 72 17.31 27.47 1.74
C THR A 72 18.28 26.80 0.75
N GLN A 73 19.02 25.76 1.11
CA GLN A 73 19.99 25.15 0.20
C GLN A 73 19.94 23.63 0.24
N LEU A 74 19.31 23.05 -0.79
CA LEU A 74 19.56 21.68 -1.23
C LEU A 74 21.04 21.56 -1.67
N PRO A 75 21.67 20.39 -1.50
CA PRO A 75 23.01 20.15 -2.02
C PRO A 75 23.06 20.40 -3.54
N PRO A 76 24.15 20.99 -4.07
CA PRO A 76 24.25 21.33 -5.48
C PRO A 76 24.07 20.08 -6.34
N ARG A 77 23.15 20.15 -7.33
CA ARG A 77 22.70 19.08 -8.26
C ARG A 77 21.53 18.19 -7.80
N ALA A 78 20.85 18.48 -6.70
CA ALA A 78 19.62 17.76 -6.31
C ALA A 78 18.43 17.98 -7.26
N ASP A 79 18.52 19.03 -8.07
CA ASP A 79 17.54 19.54 -9.03
C ASP A 79 17.83 19.13 -10.49
N LEU A 80 18.92 18.37 -10.73
CA LEU A 80 19.30 17.93 -12.07
C LEU A 80 19.05 16.43 -12.26
N PRO A 81 18.29 16.00 -13.27
CA PRO A 81 18.25 14.60 -13.66
C PRO A 81 19.63 14.17 -14.14
N LEU A 82 20.17 13.07 -13.58
CA LEU A 82 21.41 12.48 -14.08
C LEU A 82 21.17 11.90 -15.48
N CYS A 83 21.98 12.38 -16.42
CA CYS A 83 22.23 11.86 -17.77
C CYS A 83 21.17 12.11 -18.87
N ALA A 84 21.34 13.23 -19.58
CA ALA A 84 21.22 13.29 -21.04
C ALA A 84 22.14 14.40 -21.59
N GLU A 85 23.44 14.11 -21.71
CA GLU A 85 24.28 14.84 -22.66
C GLU A 85 24.00 14.28 -24.05
N CYS A 86 23.23 15.01 -24.86
CA CYS A 86 23.32 14.94 -26.32
C CYS A 86 22.63 16.17 -26.94
N GLY A 87 23.46 17.07 -27.49
CA GLY A 87 23.22 17.75 -28.77
C GLY A 87 22.08 18.76 -28.87
N GLU A 88 22.44 20.01 -29.15
CA GLU A 88 21.54 21.09 -29.55
C GLU A 88 20.62 20.69 -30.73
N SER A 89 19.32 21.00 -30.62
CA SER A 89 18.45 21.15 -31.81
C SER A 89 17.37 22.20 -31.57
N GLN A 90 17.26 23.15 -32.50
CA GLN A 90 16.31 24.26 -32.53
C GLN A 90 14.97 23.82 -33.14
N TYR A 91 13.85 23.91 -32.41
CA TYR A 91 12.48 23.94 -32.97
C TYR A 91 11.50 24.74 -32.09
N PRO A 92 10.43 25.33 -32.67
CA PRO A 92 9.73 26.49 -32.09
C PRO A 92 8.65 26.16 -31.05
N LYS A 93 8.41 27.12 -30.14
CA LYS A 93 7.38 27.13 -29.08
C LYS A 93 5.96 27.08 -29.66
N LEU A 94 5.11 26.23 -29.09
CA LEU A 94 3.67 26.18 -29.31
C LEU A 94 2.95 26.83 -28.12
N GLU A 95 2.13 27.86 -28.35
CA GLU A 95 1.26 28.46 -27.33
C GLU A 95 -0.07 27.70 -27.24
N VAL A 96 -0.56 27.49 -26.01
CA VAL A 96 -1.86 26.84 -25.73
C VAL A 96 -2.78 27.88 -25.07
N PRO A 97 -4.01 28.12 -25.58
CA PRO A 97 -4.89 29.14 -25.01
C PRO A 97 -5.56 28.69 -23.71
N VAL A 98 -5.49 29.56 -22.70
CA VAL A 98 -6.31 29.54 -21.48
C VAL A 98 -7.74 29.95 -21.86
N THR A 99 -8.75 29.28 -21.30
CA THR A 99 -10.14 29.79 -21.32
C THR A 99 -10.57 30.11 -19.90
N ASP A 100 -10.88 31.39 -19.72
CA ASP A 100 -11.24 32.05 -18.48
C ASP A 100 -12.63 31.66 -17.97
N TYR A 101 -12.73 31.52 -16.65
CA TYR A 101 -13.97 31.37 -15.91
C TYR A 101 -14.30 32.74 -15.28
N ILE A 102 -15.38 33.39 -15.70
CA ILE A 102 -15.91 34.63 -15.09
C ILE A 102 -17.44 34.51 -14.90
N PRO A 103 -18.00 34.97 -13.75
CA PRO A 103 -19.26 34.50 -13.21
C PRO A 103 -20.48 35.29 -13.70
N LEU A 104 -21.67 34.67 -13.68
CA LEU A 104 -22.93 35.32 -14.03
C LEU A 104 -23.69 35.80 -12.78
N SER A 105 -23.93 37.11 -12.73
CA SER A 105 -24.99 37.74 -11.93
C SER A 105 -25.90 38.57 -12.84
N ARG A 106 -27.20 38.31 -12.69
CA ARG A 106 -28.39 39.18 -12.90
C ARG A 106 -28.60 39.97 -14.21
N GLN A 107 -29.81 39.68 -14.73
CA GLN A 107 -30.86 40.59 -15.19
C GLN A 107 -30.96 40.96 -16.67
N ASP A 108 -32.11 40.53 -17.20
CA ASP A 108 -33.11 41.30 -17.95
C ASP A 108 -33.03 41.44 -19.48
N VAL A 109 -34.00 40.73 -20.09
CA VAL A 109 -35.08 41.26 -20.95
C VAL A 109 -34.81 41.50 -22.45
N GLN A 110 -35.67 40.82 -23.24
CA GLN A 110 -36.21 41.13 -24.59
C GLN A 110 -35.40 40.83 -25.87
N GLY A 111 -36.04 40.09 -26.78
CA GLY A 111 -36.06 40.47 -28.21
C GLY A 111 -35.91 39.36 -29.27
N ILE A 112 -36.97 38.56 -29.49
CA ILE A 112 -37.62 38.21 -30.78
C ILE A 112 -36.75 37.95 -32.06
N SER A 113 -36.91 36.75 -32.65
CA SER A 113 -37.32 36.41 -34.07
C SER A 113 -36.78 35.01 -34.48
N SER A 114 -37.63 33.97 -34.64
CA SER A 114 -38.26 33.44 -35.88
C SER A 114 -37.23 32.99 -36.94
N ASP A 115 -37.13 31.74 -37.39
CA ASP A 115 -38.10 30.84 -38.04
C ASP A 115 -37.73 29.37 -37.71
N GLY A 116 -38.59 28.35 -37.62
CA GLY A 116 -39.77 28.01 -38.42
C GLY A 116 -39.43 26.82 -39.33
N TYR A 117 -39.92 25.61 -39.00
CA TYR A 117 -40.28 24.44 -39.85
C TYR A 117 -40.01 23.08 -39.15
N GLY A 118 -41.05 22.54 -38.50
CA GLY A 118 -41.36 21.09 -38.53
C GLY A 118 -42.39 20.81 -39.65
N PRO A 119 -42.98 19.59 -39.83
CA PRO A 119 -43.41 18.72 -38.72
C PRO A 119 -43.44 17.17 -38.98
N ASN A 120 -43.97 16.47 -37.95
CA ASN A 120 -44.66 15.17 -37.89
C ASN A 120 -43.82 13.90 -37.58
N LEU A 121 -43.85 13.32 -36.36
CA LEU A 121 -44.90 12.57 -35.62
C LEU A 121 -45.42 11.29 -36.31
N GLN A 122 -45.19 10.12 -35.67
CA GLN A 122 -46.28 9.22 -35.28
C GLN A 122 -45.89 8.19 -34.20
N ILE A 123 -46.89 7.96 -33.34
CA ILE A 123 -46.99 7.16 -32.10
C ILE A 123 -47.28 5.68 -32.42
N LYS A 124 -46.87 4.75 -31.54
CA LYS A 124 -47.65 3.54 -31.23
C LYS A 124 -47.40 3.03 -29.80
N THR A 125 -48.44 3.13 -28.98
CA THR A 125 -48.66 2.49 -27.69
C THR A 125 -49.25 1.09 -27.88
N GLY A 126 -49.04 0.20 -26.90
CA GLY A 126 -49.69 -1.11 -26.82
C GLY A 126 -49.44 -1.76 -25.47
N ASN A 127 -50.37 -1.54 -24.53
CA ASN A 127 -50.38 -2.12 -23.18
C ASN A 127 -51.17 -3.44 -23.19
N GLY A 128 -50.67 -4.48 -22.51
CA GLY A 128 -51.30 -5.80 -22.40
C GLY A 128 -51.84 -6.05 -20.99
N ASN A 129 -53.05 -6.62 -20.93
CA ASN A 129 -53.97 -6.70 -19.78
C ASN A 129 -53.63 -7.74 -18.70
N SER A 130 -54.06 -7.38 -17.49
CA SER A 130 -54.32 -8.21 -16.31
C SER A 130 -55.62 -9.03 -16.45
N VAL A 131 -55.68 -10.21 -15.79
CA VAL A 131 -56.86 -11.08 -15.69
C VAL A 131 -57.02 -11.62 -14.25
N ASN A 132 -58.19 -11.31 -13.66
CA ASN A 132 -59.03 -12.02 -12.67
C ASN A 132 -58.43 -12.49 -11.31
N SER A 133 -59.17 -12.55 -10.18
CA SER A 133 -60.63 -12.67 -9.96
C SER A 133 -61.02 -12.36 -8.49
N ASN A 134 -62.29 -11.98 -8.33
CA ASN A 134 -63.08 -11.73 -7.11
C ASN A 134 -63.21 -12.90 -6.11
N GLY A 135 -63.58 -12.59 -4.86
CA GLY A 135 -64.24 -13.55 -3.95
C GLY A 135 -64.50 -13.12 -2.49
N SER A 136 -65.56 -12.33 -2.27
CA SER A 136 -66.54 -12.32 -1.14
C SER A 136 -66.12 -12.42 0.35
N GLN A 137 -66.64 -11.45 1.12
CA GLN A 137 -66.80 -11.43 2.59
C GLN A 137 -67.92 -12.37 3.08
N GLN A 138 -67.76 -12.97 4.28
CA GLN A 138 -68.85 -13.25 5.22
C GLN A 138 -68.34 -13.53 6.65
N THR A 139 -69.06 -13.00 7.63
CA THR A 139 -68.87 -13.04 9.09
C THR A 139 -69.81 -14.04 9.74
N ILE A 140 -69.32 -15.02 10.53
CA ILE A 140 -70.09 -15.75 11.58
C ILE A 140 -69.12 -16.26 12.69
N THR A 141 -69.52 -16.10 13.95
CA THR A 141 -69.06 -16.85 15.15
C THR A 141 -70.29 -17.53 15.79
N PRO A 142 -70.24 -18.38 16.85
CA PRO A 142 -69.17 -19.15 17.51
C PRO A 142 -69.53 -20.63 17.84
N ARG A 143 -68.54 -21.44 18.30
CA ARG A 143 -68.56 -22.47 19.40
C ARG A 143 -67.80 -23.77 19.07
N GLY A 144 -67.01 -24.24 20.06
CA GLY A 144 -66.88 -25.69 20.37
C GLY A 144 -65.50 -26.36 20.25
N SER A 145 -64.66 -26.19 21.27
CA SER A 145 -63.71 -27.16 21.88
C SER A 145 -63.20 -28.40 21.09
N SER A 146 -61.87 -28.55 20.95
CA SER A 146 -61.05 -29.46 21.81
C SER A 146 -59.62 -29.68 21.26
N SER A 147 -58.64 -29.42 22.14
CA SER A 147 -57.33 -30.07 22.34
C SER A 147 -56.49 -30.61 21.17
N SER A 148 -55.28 -30.05 21.00
CA SER A 148 -54.06 -30.84 20.76
C SER A 148 -52.79 -30.08 21.17
N SER A 149 -52.12 -30.61 22.19
CA SER A 149 -50.96 -30.05 22.92
C SER A 149 -49.64 -30.03 22.14
N SER A 150 -49.67 -29.85 20.82
CA SER A 150 -48.50 -29.92 19.92
C SER A 150 -48.09 -28.58 19.30
N GLN A 151 -48.86 -27.50 19.49
CA GLN A 151 -48.51 -26.17 18.97
C GLN A 151 -47.62 -25.31 19.91
N LEU A 152 -47.56 -25.63 21.20
CA LEU A 152 -46.76 -24.86 22.18
C LEU A 152 -45.25 -25.14 22.12
N LEU A 153 -44.82 -26.22 21.47
CA LEU A 153 -43.39 -26.56 21.29
C LEU A 153 -42.78 -25.92 20.03
N LEU A 154 -43.58 -25.65 19.00
CA LEU A 154 -43.14 -24.92 17.80
C LEU A 154 -43.07 -23.40 18.03
N GLN A 155 -43.91 -22.86 18.90
CA GLN A 155 -43.88 -21.43 19.25
C GLN A 155 -42.71 -21.09 20.20
N LYS A 156 -42.23 -22.04 21.01
CA LYS A 156 -41.03 -21.88 21.83
C LYS A 156 -39.72 -21.98 21.05
N LYS A 157 -39.72 -22.58 19.85
CA LYS A 157 -38.51 -22.71 19.02
C LYS A 157 -38.25 -21.48 18.13
N LEU A 158 -39.29 -20.71 17.79
CA LEU A 158 -39.15 -19.46 17.01
C LEU A 158 -38.79 -18.23 17.85
N LEU A 159 -38.91 -18.29 19.18
CA LEU A 159 -38.49 -17.20 20.08
C LEU A 159 -37.03 -17.31 20.54
N ALA A 160 -36.39 -18.47 20.34
CA ALA A 160 -35.00 -18.71 20.76
C ALA A 160 -33.96 -18.19 19.75
N ASP A 161 -34.36 -17.92 18.50
CA ASP A 161 -33.46 -17.47 17.42
C ASP A 161 -33.59 -15.97 17.08
N SER A 162 -34.22 -15.17 17.96
CA SER A 162 -34.23 -13.72 17.79
C SER A 162 -32.96 -13.08 18.39
N GLN A 163 -31.96 -12.82 17.54
CA GLN A 163 -30.78 -12.01 17.91
C GLN A 163 -31.11 -10.56 18.27
N ILE A 164 -32.37 -10.12 18.07
CA ILE A 164 -32.83 -8.75 18.28
C ILE A 164 -32.94 -8.40 19.78
N GLY A 165 -33.15 -9.38 20.66
CA GLY A 165 -33.30 -9.15 22.10
C GLY A 165 -32.02 -9.24 22.94
N ARG A 166 -30.99 -9.95 22.45
CA ARG A 166 -29.72 -10.13 23.19
C ARG A 166 -28.81 -8.90 23.10
N THR A 167 -28.77 -8.24 21.95
CA THR A 167 -28.01 -7.00 21.76
C THR A 167 -28.58 -5.85 22.59
N SER A 168 -29.91 -5.78 22.76
CA SER A 168 -30.58 -4.79 23.60
C SER A 168 -30.36 -5.01 25.10
N PHE A 169 -30.25 -6.26 25.56
CA PHE A 169 -30.01 -6.56 26.97
C PHE A 169 -28.53 -6.37 27.35
N GLN A 170 -27.61 -6.65 26.41
CA GLN A 170 -26.19 -6.38 26.59
C GLN A 170 -25.90 -4.87 26.64
N LYS A 171 -26.62 -4.05 25.85
CA LYS A 171 -26.62 -2.58 25.95
C LYS A 171 -27.13 -2.03 27.29
N LEU A 172 -27.90 -2.80 28.06
CA LEU A 172 -28.38 -2.40 29.39
C LEU A 172 -27.41 -2.80 30.51
N LEU A 173 -26.52 -3.76 30.24
CA LEU A 173 -25.52 -4.27 31.19
C LEU A 173 -24.18 -3.54 31.07
N GLU A 174 -23.92 -2.88 29.94
CA GLU A 174 -22.79 -1.98 29.77
C GLU A 174 -23.17 -0.58 30.27
N PRO A 175 -22.51 -0.04 31.31
CA PRO A 175 -22.76 1.33 31.74
C PRO A 175 -22.42 2.26 30.57
N THR A 176 -23.43 2.98 30.07
CA THR A 176 -23.19 4.05 29.10
C THR A 176 -22.34 5.10 29.81
N PRO A 177 -21.14 5.45 29.30
CA PRO A 177 -20.32 6.47 29.93
C PRO A 177 -21.14 7.77 30.02
N PRO A 178 -20.97 8.56 31.10
CA PRO A 178 -21.70 9.82 31.24
C PRO A 178 -21.31 10.72 30.07
N LYS A 179 -22.20 10.90 29.09
CA LYS A 179 -22.02 11.85 28.00
C LYS A 179 -21.87 13.24 28.60
N ARG A 180 -20.63 13.70 28.76
CA ARG A 180 -20.33 15.08 29.20
C ARG A 180 -20.93 16.02 28.16
N ALA A 181 -21.89 16.83 28.57
CA ALA A 181 -22.53 17.79 27.68
C ALA A 181 -21.49 18.81 27.19
N GLY A 182 -21.36 18.96 25.86
CA GLY A 182 -20.45 19.94 25.24
C GLY A 182 -19.16 19.38 24.66
N ILE A 183 -18.93 18.07 24.71
CA ILE A 183 -17.79 17.43 24.04
C ILE A 183 -18.08 17.23 22.54
N ALA A 184 -17.06 17.45 21.70
CA ALA A 184 -17.04 17.06 20.28
C ALA A 184 -16.11 15.84 20.10
N PRO A 185 -16.61 14.59 20.19
CA PRO A 185 -15.78 13.39 20.30
C PRO A 185 -14.87 13.16 19.08
N TYR A 186 -15.37 13.41 17.87
CA TYR A 186 -14.57 13.31 16.65
C TYR A 186 -13.39 14.28 16.66
N ARG A 187 -13.58 15.50 17.17
CA ARG A 187 -12.53 16.52 17.27
C ARG A 187 -11.42 16.14 18.25
N ILE A 188 -11.77 15.44 19.33
CA ILE A 188 -10.81 14.92 20.31
C ILE A 188 -10.00 13.79 19.68
N VAL A 189 -10.67 12.79 19.13
CA VAL A 189 -10.01 11.64 18.50
C VAL A 189 -9.11 12.09 17.35
N LEU A 190 -9.58 12.99 16.47
CA LEU A 190 -8.75 13.54 15.39
C LEU A 190 -7.61 14.44 15.91
N GLY A 191 -7.78 15.08 17.06
CA GLY A 191 -6.70 15.84 17.71
C GLY A 191 -5.57 14.93 18.19
N GLU A 192 -5.89 13.80 18.81
CA GLU A 192 -4.90 12.77 19.18
C GLU A 192 -4.18 12.21 17.94
N VAL A 193 -4.92 11.96 16.85
CA VAL A 193 -4.33 11.51 15.59
C VAL A 193 -3.36 12.56 15.03
N GLU A 194 -3.76 13.83 15.04
CA GLU A 194 -2.92 14.96 14.61
C GLU A 194 -1.64 15.06 15.43
N GLU A 195 -1.74 15.00 16.77
CA GLU A 195 -0.58 15.05 17.67
C GLU A 195 0.38 13.89 17.39
N LYS A 196 -0.14 12.67 17.26
CA LYS A 196 0.68 11.49 16.97
C LYS A 196 1.34 11.56 15.59
N LEU A 197 0.69 12.16 14.59
CA LEU A 197 1.33 12.45 13.30
C LEU A 197 2.43 13.50 13.42
N LEU A 198 2.25 14.55 14.22
CA LEU A 198 3.29 15.56 14.48
C LEU A 198 4.51 14.95 15.16
N LYS A 199 4.31 14.08 16.15
CA LYS A 199 5.38 13.29 16.79
C LYS A 199 6.10 12.40 15.76
N THR A 200 5.35 11.73 14.90
CA THR A 200 5.89 10.91 13.79
C THR A 200 6.74 11.77 12.83
N ARG A 201 6.25 12.95 12.45
CA ARG A 201 6.99 13.88 11.58
C ARG A 201 8.29 14.32 12.24
N ARG A 202 8.24 14.67 13.52
CA ARG A 202 9.42 15.10 14.28
C ARG A 202 10.47 14.00 14.39
N LEU A 203 10.06 12.76 14.64
CA LEU A 203 10.95 11.60 14.63
C LEU A 203 11.68 11.47 13.30
N LEU A 204 10.95 11.60 12.18
CA LEU A 204 11.54 11.51 10.84
C LEU A 204 12.51 12.65 10.53
N GLU A 205 12.27 13.87 11.05
CA GLU A 205 13.21 14.99 10.95
C GLU A 205 14.52 14.69 11.69
N LEU A 206 14.44 14.19 12.92
CA LEU A 206 15.62 13.82 13.70
C LEU A 206 16.45 12.73 12.99
N LEU A 207 15.78 11.73 12.42
CA LEU A 207 16.44 10.67 11.65
C LEU A 207 17.13 11.20 10.39
N LEU A 208 16.52 12.16 9.69
CA LEU A 208 17.12 12.78 8.50
C LEU A 208 18.33 13.66 8.85
N GLU A 209 18.33 14.26 10.04
CA GLU A 209 19.44 15.06 10.56
C GLU A 209 20.55 14.19 11.23
N GLY A 210 20.34 12.88 11.34
CA GLY A 210 21.28 11.96 11.99
C GLY A 210 21.39 12.18 13.51
N LEU A 211 20.36 12.77 14.12
CA LEU A 211 20.31 13.06 15.54
C LEU A 211 19.77 11.86 16.34
N PRO A 212 20.20 11.69 17.61
CA PRO A 212 19.62 10.67 18.47
C PRO A 212 18.12 10.93 18.67
N CYS A 213 17.34 9.86 18.67
CA CYS A 213 15.90 9.89 18.92
C CYS A 213 15.53 8.86 19.98
N GLU A 214 14.56 9.21 20.81
CA GLU A 214 13.92 8.28 21.72
C GLU A 214 12.82 7.54 20.95
N TYR A 215 12.84 6.22 21.02
CA TYR A 215 11.86 5.36 20.36
C TYR A 215 10.89 4.83 21.41
N ASP A 216 9.81 5.56 21.67
CA ASP A 216 8.62 4.98 22.28
C ASP A 216 7.63 4.57 21.17
N PRO A 217 7.42 3.25 20.93
CA PRO A 217 6.50 2.78 19.90
C PRO A 217 5.07 3.31 20.01
N TRP A 218 4.66 3.78 21.20
CA TRP A 218 3.31 4.30 21.41
C TRP A 218 3.13 5.74 20.93
N ASP A 219 4.22 6.51 20.82
CA ASP A 219 4.21 7.95 20.54
C ASP A 219 4.12 8.32 19.06
N TYR A 220 4.33 7.37 18.14
CA TYR A 220 4.32 7.64 16.70
C TYR A 220 3.62 6.53 15.91
N TYR A 221 3.30 6.83 14.66
CA TYR A 221 2.76 5.85 13.72
C TYR A 221 3.88 5.15 12.97
N GLU A 222 3.94 3.83 13.10
CA GLU A 222 4.89 2.98 12.38
C GLU A 222 4.27 2.41 11.10
N THR A 223 2.98 2.08 11.14
CA THR A 223 2.24 1.45 10.05
C THR A 223 1.02 2.26 9.63
N SER A 224 0.57 2.05 8.39
CA SER A 224 -0.65 2.71 7.89
C SER A 224 -1.92 2.21 8.59
N ASP A 225 -1.95 0.95 9.05
CA ASP A 225 -3.10 0.37 9.77
C ASP A 225 -3.36 1.09 11.09
N GLN A 226 -2.31 1.48 11.82
CA GLN A 226 -2.45 2.26 13.05
C GLN A 226 -3.11 3.63 12.80
N LEU A 227 -2.84 4.26 11.65
CA LEU A 227 -3.49 5.51 11.25
C LEU A 227 -4.92 5.27 10.75
N LEU A 228 -5.16 4.18 10.03
CA LEU A 228 -6.49 3.83 9.52
C LEU A 228 -7.47 3.49 10.63
N GLU A 229 -7.05 2.82 11.70
CA GLU A 229 -7.91 2.40 12.81
C GLU A 229 -8.80 3.53 13.38
N PRO A 230 -8.26 4.67 13.85
CA PRO A 230 -9.08 5.77 14.36
C PRO A 230 -9.92 6.45 13.26
N LEU A 231 -9.42 6.51 12.02
CA LEU A 231 -10.17 7.10 10.89
C LEU A 231 -11.40 6.26 10.53
N LEU A 232 -11.25 4.93 10.47
CA LEU A 232 -12.33 3.98 10.24
C LEU A 232 -13.35 4.00 11.39
N LEU A 233 -12.88 4.12 12.64
CA LEU A 233 -13.77 4.28 13.78
C LEU A 233 -14.64 5.55 13.66
N CYS A 234 -14.07 6.67 13.23
CA CYS A 234 -14.83 7.89 12.92
C CYS A 234 -15.84 7.65 11.80
N TYR A 235 -15.44 6.95 10.73
CA TYR A 235 -16.29 6.64 9.58
C TYR A 235 -17.50 5.78 9.97
N GLU A 236 -17.27 4.67 10.68
CA GLU A 236 -18.33 3.79 11.20
C GLU A 236 -19.28 4.53 12.16
N SER A 237 -18.71 5.37 13.03
CA SER A 237 -19.46 6.16 13.99
C SER A 237 -20.41 7.16 13.31
N LEU A 238 -19.95 7.86 12.26
CA LEU A 238 -20.77 8.79 11.49
C LEU A 238 -21.92 8.08 10.78
N HIS A 239 -21.67 6.93 10.16
CA HIS A 239 -22.72 6.12 9.53
C HIS A 239 -23.77 5.63 10.54
N SER A 240 -23.33 5.16 11.72
CA SER A 240 -24.25 4.73 12.79
C SER A 240 -25.05 5.87 13.44
N SER A 241 -24.65 7.12 13.22
CA SER A 241 -25.25 8.33 13.82
C SER A 241 -26.12 9.12 12.84
N ASP A 242 -26.47 8.53 11.69
CA ASP A 242 -27.22 9.15 10.58
C ASP A 242 -26.48 10.30 9.88
N SER A 243 -25.15 10.38 10.02
CA SER A 243 -24.29 11.42 9.44
C SER A 243 -23.42 10.87 8.29
N GLY A 244 -23.89 9.84 7.58
CA GLY A 244 -23.14 9.15 6.52
C GLY A 244 -22.65 10.05 5.38
N VAL A 245 -23.40 11.11 5.04
CA VAL A 245 -22.99 12.09 4.02
C VAL A 245 -21.66 12.77 4.36
N LEU A 246 -21.40 13.02 5.65
CA LEU A 246 -20.12 13.59 6.11
C LEU A 246 -19.01 12.53 6.10
N ALA A 247 -19.35 11.28 6.42
CA ALA A 247 -18.41 10.16 6.39
C ALA A 247 -17.88 9.93 4.96
N ASP A 248 -18.78 9.95 3.97
CA ASP A 248 -18.49 9.69 2.56
C ASP A 248 -17.84 10.88 1.83
N GLY A 249 -17.62 12.00 2.54
CA GLY A 249 -16.88 13.15 2.05
C GLY A 249 -15.37 13.02 2.27
N ARG A 250 -14.78 14.06 2.88
CA ARG A 250 -13.32 14.18 3.05
C ARG A 250 -12.71 13.07 3.90
N LEU A 251 -13.46 12.50 4.84
CA LEU A 251 -12.99 11.39 5.66
C LEU A 251 -12.78 10.14 4.81
N ALA A 252 -13.75 9.77 3.96
CA ALA A 252 -13.58 8.67 3.02
C ALA A 252 -12.43 8.91 2.03
N ASP A 253 -12.26 10.15 1.56
CA ASP A 253 -11.12 10.49 0.69
C ASP A 253 -9.78 10.33 1.41
N LEU A 254 -9.67 10.76 2.67
CA LEU A 254 -8.47 10.54 3.48
C LEU A 254 -8.21 9.04 3.69
N ILE A 255 -9.24 8.26 4.05
CA ILE A 255 -9.11 6.80 4.22
C ILE A 255 -8.60 6.15 2.92
N ARG A 256 -9.16 6.53 1.77
CA ARG A 256 -8.69 6.05 0.45
C ARG A 256 -7.25 6.46 0.18
N ARG A 257 -6.84 7.68 0.53
CA ARG A 257 -5.45 8.15 0.36
C ARG A 257 -4.49 7.37 1.24
N VAL A 258 -4.83 7.13 2.51
CA VAL A 258 -3.99 6.32 3.41
C VAL A 258 -3.91 4.88 2.91
N ALA A 259 -5.03 4.29 2.48
CA ALA A 259 -5.04 2.93 1.91
C ALA A 259 -4.25 2.82 0.59
N THR A 260 -4.23 3.87 -0.24
CA THR A 260 -3.55 3.87 -1.54
C THR A 260 -2.06 4.17 -1.42
N PHE A 261 -1.71 5.18 -0.64
CA PHE A 261 -0.34 5.73 -0.56
C PHE A 261 0.42 5.26 0.68
N GLY A 262 -0.28 4.69 1.67
CA GLY A 262 0.29 4.26 2.94
C GLY A 262 1.05 5.38 3.65
N MET A 263 2.03 5.01 4.45
CA MET A 263 2.87 5.97 5.17
C MET A 263 4.11 6.38 4.38
N VAL A 264 4.29 5.89 3.15
CA VAL A 264 5.53 6.03 2.37
C VAL A 264 5.32 6.74 1.02
N LEU A 265 4.09 7.14 0.68
CA LEU A 265 3.63 7.65 -0.63
C LEU A 265 3.80 6.66 -1.78
N MET A 266 5.04 6.26 -2.04
CA MET A 266 5.43 5.35 -3.09
C MET A 266 6.49 4.41 -2.52
N LYS A 267 6.25 3.10 -2.66
CA LYS A 267 7.27 2.09 -2.37
C LYS A 267 8.35 2.15 -3.46
N LEU A 268 9.61 1.98 -3.06
CA LEU A 268 10.73 1.95 -3.99
C LEU A 268 11.04 0.51 -4.42
N ASP A 269 11.33 0.31 -5.70
CA ASP A 269 11.91 -0.94 -6.19
C ASP A 269 13.44 -0.77 -6.27
N LEU A 270 14.18 -1.74 -5.77
CA LEU A 270 15.63 -1.82 -5.96
C LEU A 270 15.92 -2.52 -7.29
N ARG A 271 16.99 -2.13 -7.98
CA ARG A 271 17.41 -2.76 -9.23
C ARG A 271 18.94 -2.85 -9.28
N GLN A 272 19.45 -4.03 -9.57
CA GLN A 272 20.89 -4.28 -9.78
C GLN A 272 21.09 -5.37 -10.84
N GLU A 273 22.26 -5.44 -11.45
CA GLU A 273 22.62 -6.46 -12.45
C GLU A 273 23.06 -7.79 -11.81
N ALA A 274 22.64 -8.93 -12.39
CA ALA A 274 22.97 -10.28 -11.94
C ALA A 274 24.48 -10.52 -11.73
N ALA A 275 25.33 -9.94 -12.59
CA ALA A 275 26.78 -10.06 -12.51
C ALA A 275 27.34 -9.50 -11.19
N LYS A 276 26.74 -8.44 -10.65
CA LYS A 276 27.17 -7.83 -9.36
C LYS A 276 26.87 -8.73 -8.17
N HIS A 277 25.78 -9.50 -8.22
CA HIS A 277 25.49 -10.52 -7.20
C HIS A 277 26.48 -11.67 -7.28
N SER A 278 26.84 -12.10 -8.50
CA SER A 278 27.85 -13.13 -8.72
C SER A 278 29.24 -12.69 -8.21
N GLU A 279 29.65 -11.45 -8.47
CA GLU A 279 30.91 -10.88 -7.97
C GLU A 279 30.95 -10.81 -6.43
N ALA A 280 29.83 -10.44 -5.80
CA ALA A 280 29.71 -10.46 -4.34
C ALA A 280 29.85 -11.89 -3.79
N LEU A 281 29.17 -12.86 -4.41
CA LEU A 281 29.27 -14.28 -4.02
C LEU A 281 30.67 -14.83 -4.25
N ASP A 282 31.36 -14.47 -5.34
CA ASP A 282 32.76 -14.85 -5.58
C ASP A 282 33.68 -14.41 -4.44
N THR A 283 33.52 -13.17 -4.00
CA THR A 283 34.32 -12.61 -2.90
C THR A 283 34.05 -13.37 -1.60
N ILE A 284 32.78 -13.67 -1.31
CA ILE A 284 32.38 -14.42 -0.11
C ILE A 284 32.90 -15.87 -0.16
N THR A 285 32.69 -16.59 -1.27
CA THR A 285 33.09 -17.99 -1.39
C THR A 285 34.60 -18.15 -1.43
N THR A 286 35.32 -17.19 -2.02
CA THR A 286 36.80 -17.16 -1.98
C THR A 286 37.31 -16.92 -0.58
N TYR A 287 36.74 -15.96 0.16
CA TYR A 287 37.11 -15.68 1.55
C TYR A 287 36.89 -16.90 2.47
N LEU A 288 35.85 -17.70 2.20
CA LEU A 288 35.51 -18.89 2.97
C LEU A 288 36.22 -20.18 2.49
N ASP A 289 37.21 -20.08 1.61
CA ASP A 289 37.94 -21.22 1.01
C ASP A 289 37.02 -22.24 0.29
N MET A 290 35.92 -21.77 -0.29
CA MET A 290 34.95 -22.60 -1.03
C MET A 290 35.18 -22.59 -2.56
N GLY A 291 36.06 -21.70 -3.04
CA GLY A 291 36.36 -21.47 -4.45
C GLY A 291 35.59 -20.29 -5.05
N THR A 292 35.66 -20.14 -6.37
CA THR A 292 35.02 -19.04 -7.11
C THR A 292 33.62 -19.45 -7.58
N TYR A 293 32.58 -18.77 -7.11
CA TYR A 293 31.18 -19.08 -7.41
C TYR A 293 30.84 -18.98 -8.91
N SER A 294 31.35 -17.99 -9.61
CA SER A 294 31.10 -17.72 -11.03
C SER A 294 31.67 -18.80 -11.95
N GLU A 295 32.71 -19.52 -11.52
CA GLU A 295 33.31 -20.65 -12.25
C GLU A 295 32.52 -21.95 -12.12
N TRP A 296 31.52 -22.00 -11.23
CA TRP A 296 30.70 -23.19 -11.05
C TRP A 296 29.67 -23.32 -12.17
N ASP A 297 29.32 -24.56 -12.50
CA ASP A 297 28.13 -24.84 -13.32
C ASP A 297 26.84 -24.51 -12.56
N GLU A 298 25.74 -24.41 -13.29
CA GLU A 298 24.45 -24.00 -12.73
C GLU A 298 23.97 -24.99 -11.66
N GLU A 299 24.18 -26.29 -11.85
CA GLU A 299 23.79 -27.32 -10.90
C GLU A 299 24.52 -27.15 -9.55
N LYS A 300 25.84 -26.91 -9.57
CA LYS A 300 26.62 -26.67 -8.36
C LYS A 300 26.24 -25.34 -7.69
N LYS A 301 25.94 -24.29 -8.47
CA LYS A 301 25.42 -23.02 -7.92
C LYS A 301 24.10 -23.26 -7.18
N LEU A 302 23.15 -23.96 -7.80
CA LEU A 302 21.86 -24.27 -7.19
C LEU A 302 21.99 -25.14 -5.94
N GLU A 303 22.89 -26.14 -5.94
CA GLU A 303 23.16 -26.96 -4.75
C GLU A 303 23.70 -26.10 -3.60
N PHE A 304 24.69 -25.26 -3.86
CA PHE A 304 25.25 -24.34 -2.87
C PHE A 304 24.20 -23.38 -2.32
N LEU A 305 23.47 -22.68 -3.18
CA LEU A 305 22.46 -21.69 -2.78
C LEU A 305 21.34 -22.34 -1.99
N THR A 306 20.83 -23.49 -2.44
CA THR A 306 19.76 -24.23 -1.75
C THR A 306 20.22 -24.68 -0.35
N ARG A 307 21.47 -25.15 -0.23
CA ARG A 307 22.05 -25.57 1.06
C ARG A 307 22.17 -24.40 2.04
N GLU A 308 22.72 -23.27 1.60
CA GLU A 308 22.89 -22.10 2.46
C GLU A 308 21.54 -21.40 2.77
N LEU A 309 20.57 -21.40 1.84
CA LEU A 309 19.20 -20.91 2.07
C LEU A 309 18.45 -21.73 3.13
N LYS A 310 18.68 -23.05 3.21
CA LYS A 310 18.12 -23.89 4.28
C LYS A 310 18.86 -23.73 5.63
N GLY A 311 20.11 -23.28 5.61
CA GLY A 311 20.91 -23.05 6.81
C GLY A 311 20.30 -22.01 7.75
N LYS A 312 20.69 -22.01 9.02
CA LYS A 312 20.28 -20.97 10.00
C LYS A 312 21.40 -20.00 10.37
N ARG A 313 22.64 -20.35 10.02
CA ARG A 313 23.81 -19.51 10.27
C ARG A 313 23.87 -18.39 9.24
N PRO A 314 24.34 -17.18 9.62
CA PRO A 314 24.84 -16.22 8.66
C PRO A 314 26.02 -16.81 7.86
N LEU A 315 26.05 -16.54 6.57
CA LEU A 315 27.10 -16.88 5.63
C LEU A 315 28.21 -15.82 5.63
N ILE A 316 27.86 -14.53 5.63
CA ILE A 316 28.84 -13.44 5.48
C ILE A 316 29.43 -13.09 6.85
N PRO A 317 30.77 -13.18 7.02
CA PRO A 317 31.43 -12.78 8.25
C PRO A 317 31.31 -11.26 8.48
N PRO A 318 31.01 -10.78 9.71
CA PRO A 318 30.82 -9.36 9.99
C PRO A 318 32.03 -8.46 9.65
N ASN A 319 33.24 -9.03 9.71
CA ASN A 319 34.50 -8.32 9.49
C ASN A 319 35.15 -8.67 8.13
N ILE A 320 34.36 -9.12 7.15
CA ILE A 320 34.88 -9.39 5.81
C ILE A 320 35.35 -8.07 5.16
N GLU A 321 36.60 -8.06 4.69
CA GLU A 321 37.13 -6.94 3.91
C GLU A 321 36.83 -7.19 2.43
N VAL A 322 36.06 -6.30 1.81
CA VAL A 322 35.62 -6.41 0.41
C VAL A 322 35.92 -5.12 -0.36
N GLY A 323 36.02 -5.23 -1.68
CA GLY A 323 36.17 -4.09 -2.57
C GLY A 323 34.94 -3.16 -2.55
N PRO A 324 35.07 -1.91 -3.04
CA PRO A 324 34.00 -0.90 -2.96
C PRO A 324 32.72 -1.32 -3.69
N GLU A 325 32.83 -2.00 -4.84
CA GLU A 325 31.69 -2.49 -5.62
C GLU A 325 30.88 -3.55 -4.86
N VAL A 326 31.57 -4.54 -4.27
CA VAL A 326 30.92 -5.59 -3.47
C VAL A 326 30.35 -5.01 -2.18
N LYS A 327 31.05 -4.04 -1.56
CA LYS A 327 30.56 -3.34 -0.37
C LYS A 327 29.23 -2.64 -0.64
N GLU A 328 29.09 -1.98 -1.80
CA GLU A 328 27.84 -1.33 -2.19
C GLU A 328 26.66 -2.32 -2.27
N VAL A 329 26.88 -3.50 -2.87
CA VAL A 329 25.86 -4.55 -2.95
C VAL A 329 25.43 -5.01 -1.54
N LEU A 330 26.40 -5.28 -0.67
CA LEU A 330 26.14 -5.75 0.70
C LEU A 330 25.45 -4.67 1.56
N ASP A 331 25.91 -3.43 1.48
CA ASP A 331 25.31 -2.28 2.18
C ASP A 331 23.86 -2.06 1.71
N THR A 332 23.59 -2.21 0.41
CA THR A 332 22.23 -2.11 -0.13
C THR A 332 21.31 -3.18 0.46
N PHE A 333 21.75 -4.44 0.58
CA PHE A 333 20.96 -5.47 1.24
C PHE A 333 20.78 -5.22 2.74
N ARG A 334 21.78 -4.64 3.41
CA ARG A 334 21.67 -4.22 4.82
C ARG A 334 20.60 -3.14 4.99
N VAL A 335 20.63 -2.08 4.18
CA VAL A 335 19.60 -1.03 4.18
C VAL A 335 18.22 -1.60 3.85
N ALA A 336 18.14 -2.54 2.90
CA ALA A 336 16.89 -3.21 2.57
C ALA A 336 16.31 -4.01 3.74
N ALA A 337 17.19 -4.68 4.53
CA ALA A 337 16.79 -5.40 5.73
C ALA A 337 16.32 -4.48 6.87
N GLU A 338 16.90 -3.28 6.99
CA GLU A 338 16.51 -2.26 7.99
C GLU A 338 15.16 -1.60 7.65
N LEU A 339 14.90 -1.32 6.37
CA LEU A 339 13.69 -0.63 5.92
C LEU A 339 12.49 -1.56 5.69
N GLY A 340 12.73 -2.79 5.21
CA GLY A 340 11.72 -3.81 4.96
C GLY A 340 10.71 -3.50 3.85
N SER A 341 9.74 -4.41 3.67
CA SER A 341 8.74 -4.39 2.60
C SER A 341 7.67 -3.28 2.70
N GLU A 342 7.69 -2.49 3.77
CA GLU A 342 6.83 -1.32 3.92
C GLU A 342 7.34 -0.14 3.11
N SER A 343 8.66 0.03 3.02
CA SER A 343 9.29 1.11 2.24
C SER A 343 9.73 0.64 0.85
N LEU A 344 10.09 -0.64 0.75
CA LEU A 344 10.59 -1.26 -0.47
C LEU A 344 9.59 -2.31 -0.98
N ARG A 345 9.49 -2.51 -2.29
CA ARG A 345 8.48 -3.43 -2.86
C ARG A 345 9.13 -4.64 -3.52
N ALA A 346 9.94 -4.43 -4.54
CA ALA A 346 10.62 -5.49 -5.28
C ALA A 346 12.14 -5.25 -5.36
N TYR A 347 12.87 -6.34 -5.54
CA TYR A 347 14.27 -6.35 -5.94
C TYR A 347 14.36 -6.90 -7.37
N VAL A 348 14.62 -6.04 -8.34
CA VAL A 348 14.70 -6.36 -9.76
C VAL A 348 16.13 -6.77 -10.13
N ILE A 349 16.29 -7.92 -10.76
CA ILE A 349 17.57 -8.44 -11.25
C ILE A 349 17.65 -8.19 -12.75
N SER A 350 18.46 -7.21 -13.14
CA SER A 350 18.74 -6.92 -14.56
C SER A 350 19.65 -7.98 -15.16
N MET A 351 19.52 -8.23 -16.46
CA MET A 351 20.30 -9.25 -17.17
C MET A 351 20.21 -10.63 -16.52
N ALA A 352 19.02 -10.99 -16.00
CA ALA A 352 18.78 -12.31 -15.42
C ALA A 352 18.70 -13.37 -16.53
N SER A 353 19.41 -14.48 -16.35
CA SER A 353 19.48 -15.57 -17.34
C SER A 353 19.20 -16.95 -16.74
N ASP A 354 19.48 -17.15 -15.45
CA ASP A 354 19.45 -18.47 -14.80
C ASP A 354 18.67 -18.47 -13.48
N ALA A 355 18.32 -19.65 -12.96
CA ALA A 355 17.59 -19.78 -11.70
C ALA A 355 18.47 -19.39 -10.50
N SER A 356 19.78 -19.60 -10.61
CA SER A 356 20.76 -19.19 -9.60
C SER A 356 20.82 -17.68 -9.39
N ASP A 357 20.52 -16.86 -10.42
CA ASP A 357 20.48 -15.39 -10.27
C ASP A 357 19.43 -14.97 -9.23
N VAL A 358 18.26 -15.59 -9.27
CA VAL A 358 17.17 -15.33 -8.32
C VAL A 358 17.55 -15.81 -6.92
N LEU A 359 18.06 -17.04 -6.80
CA LEU A 359 18.45 -17.61 -5.51
C LEU A 359 19.65 -16.91 -4.87
N ALA A 360 20.56 -16.32 -5.66
CA ALA A 360 21.65 -15.51 -5.17
C ALA A 360 21.14 -14.27 -4.42
N VAL A 361 20.16 -13.57 -4.99
CA VAL A 361 19.52 -12.43 -4.32
C VAL A 361 18.74 -12.87 -3.09
N GLU A 362 18.01 -13.98 -3.14
CA GLU A 362 17.33 -14.52 -1.95
C GLU A 362 18.31 -14.82 -0.81
N LEU A 363 19.49 -15.37 -1.14
CA LEU A 363 20.53 -15.66 -0.16
C LEU A 363 21.10 -14.39 0.45
N LEU A 364 21.45 -13.39 -0.37
CA LEU A 364 21.98 -12.11 0.10
C LEU A 364 20.95 -11.33 0.95
N GLN A 365 19.67 -11.34 0.56
CA GLN A 365 18.59 -10.77 1.37
C GLN A 365 18.49 -11.47 2.73
N LYS A 366 18.46 -12.80 2.73
CA LYS A 366 18.38 -13.59 3.96
C LYS A 366 19.55 -13.29 4.89
N ASP A 367 20.77 -13.27 4.36
CA ASP A 367 21.97 -13.06 5.14
C ASP A 367 22.02 -11.68 5.80
N ALA A 368 21.73 -10.62 5.02
CA ALA A 368 21.65 -9.26 5.54
C ALA A 368 20.60 -9.12 6.66
N ARG A 369 19.46 -9.81 6.52
CA ARG A 369 18.42 -9.81 7.56
C ARG A 369 18.85 -10.54 8.83
N LEU A 370 19.62 -11.62 8.72
CA LEU A 370 20.20 -12.30 9.88
C LEU A 370 21.21 -11.40 10.59
N ALA A 371 22.06 -10.71 9.84
CA ALA A 371 23.04 -9.76 10.38
C ALA A 371 22.36 -8.60 11.12
N VAL A 372 21.41 -7.90 10.47
CA VAL A 372 20.68 -6.78 11.07
C VAL A 372 19.86 -7.22 12.29
N SER A 373 19.21 -8.38 12.24
CA SER A 373 18.47 -8.90 13.40
C SER A 373 19.41 -9.22 14.58
N GLY A 374 20.61 -9.71 14.30
CA GLY A 374 21.65 -9.96 15.30
C GLY A 374 22.15 -8.67 15.95
N ASP A 375 22.41 -7.64 15.14
CA ASP A 375 22.90 -6.32 15.60
C ASP A 375 21.86 -5.57 16.43
N LEU A 376 20.59 -5.59 16.00
CA LEU A 376 19.49 -4.87 16.67
C LEU A 376 18.90 -5.65 17.86
N GLY A 377 19.23 -6.94 18.02
CA GLY A 377 18.65 -7.80 19.05
C GLY A 377 17.14 -8.03 18.92
N ARG A 378 16.56 -7.71 17.76
CA ARG A 378 15.13 -7.86 17.45
C ARG A 378 14.94 -8.28 15.98
N PRO A 379 13.83 -8.92 15.61
CA PRO A 379 13.56 -9.26 14.22
C PRO A 379 13.55 -8.03 13.32
N CYS A 380 14.09 -8.15 12.11
CA CYS A 380 13.94 -7.12 11.07
C CYS A 380 12.45 -6.82 10.79
N PRO A 381 12.10 -5.56 10.51
CA PRO A 381 10.74 -5.19 10.15
C PRO A 381 10.32 -5.84 8.82
N ALA A 382 9.03 -6.20 8.76
CA ALA A 382 8.36 -6.73 7.57
C ALA A 382 9.06 -7.95 6.90
N GLY A 383 8.64 -8.37 5.71
CA GLY A 383 9.17 -9.57 5.02
C GLY A 383 10.41 -9.30 4.16
N THR A 384 10.92 -10.34 3.47
CA THR A 384 11.86 -10.19 2.35
C THR A 384 11.20 -9.42 1.20
N LEU A 385 12.01 -8.79 0.34
CA LEU A 385 11.50 -8.18 -0.88
C LEU A 385 11.23 -9.27 -1.91
N ARG A 386 10.23 -9.06 -2.76
CA ARG A 386 9.98 -9.95 -3.90
C ARG A 386 11.15 -9.84 -4.86
N VAL A 387 11.78 -10.97 -5.18
CA VAL A 387 12.83 -11.03 -6.19
C VAL A 387 12.20 -11.17 -7.58
N VAL A 388 12.53 -10.25 -8.47
CA VAL A 388 11.92 -10.11 -9.80
C VAL A 388 13.00 -10.25 -10.86
N PRO A 389 13.12 -11.41 -11.55
CA PRO A 389 14.01 -11.53 -12.69
C PRO A 389 13.51 -10.67 -13.84
N LEU A 390 14.42 -9.91 -14.46
CA LEU A 390 14.16 -9.09 -15.63
C LEU A 390 14.84 -9.72 -16.85
N PHE A 391 14.03 -10.30 -17.73
CA PHE A 391 14.50 -10.89 -18.99
C PHE A 391 14.53 -9.82 -20.09
N GLU A 392 15.74 -9.52 -20.57
CA GLU A 392 16.00 -8.36 -21.46
C GLU A 392 16.54 -8.73 -22.83
N THR A 393 17.20 -9.88 -23.01
CA THR A 393 17.68 -10.34 -24.33
C THR A 393 16.72 -11.34 -24.97
N VAL A 394 16.79 -11.52 -26.30
CA VAL A 394 15.98 -12.53 -26.98
C VAL A 394 16.31 -13.94 -26.51
N LYS A 395 17.58 -14.21 -26.17
CA LYS A 395 17.99 -15.50 -25.62
C LYS A 395 17.30 -15.75 -24.28
N ASP A 396 17.30 -14.76 -23.40
CA ASP A 396 16.71 -14.90 -22.07
C ASP A 396 15.18 -14.98 -22.13
N LEU A 397 14.54 -14.20 -23.00
CA LEU A 397 13.09 -14.30 -23.24
C LEU A 397 12.66 -15.71 -23.69
N ARG A 398 13.44 -16.34 -24.57
CA ARG A 398 13.19 -17.72 -25.00
C ARG A 398 13.42 -18.75 -23.90
N GLY A 399 14.33 -18.46 -22.97
CA GLY A 399 14.64 -19.32 -21.82
C GLY A 399 13.76 -19.08 -20.60
N ALA A 400 13.02 -17.98 -20.55
CA ALA A 400 12.33 -17.49 -19.35
C ALA A 400 11.43 -18.56 -18.70
N GLY A 401 10.54 -19.20 -19.45
CA GLY A 401 9.66 -20.24 -18.88
C GLY A 401 10.43 -21.46 -18.38
N SER A 402 11.54 -21.84 -19.02
CA SER A 402 12.40 -22.93 -18.53
C SER A 402 13.11 -22.55 -17.22
N VAL A 403 13.61 -21.32 -17.11
CA VAL A 403 14.24 -20.80 -15.89
C VAL A 403 13.24 -20.79 -14.74
N ILE A 404 12.03 -20.29 -14.97
CA ILE A 404 10.96 -20.26 -13.96
C ILE A 404 10.54 -21.67 -13.54
N ARG A 405 10.40 -22.63 -14.47
CA ARG A 405 10.14 -24.03 -14.10
C ARG A 405 11.26 -24.62 -13.24
N LYS A 406 12.52 -24.40 -13.62
CA LYS A 406 13.68 -24.87 -12.85
C LYS A 406 13.65 -24.29 -11.43
N LEU A 407 13.41 -22.99 -11.32
CA LEU A 407 13.32 -22.27 -10.05
C LEU A 407 12.15 -22.77 -9.17
N LEU A 408 10.94 -22.92 -9.73
CA LEU A 408 9.75 -23.40 -9.00
C LEU A 408 9.80 -24.91 -8.66
N SER A 409 10.64 -25.68 -9.36
CA SER A 409 10.91 -27.08 -9.01
C SER A 409 11.69 -27.24 -7.71
N ILE A 410 12.34 -26.17 -7.22
CA ILE A 410 13.10 -26.17 -5.97
C ILE A 410 12.12 -25.95 -4.80
N ASP A 411 11.90 -26.99 -4.00
CA ASP A 411 10.88 -26.98 -2.94
C ASP A 411 11.05 -25.84 -1.94
N CYS A 412 12.29 -25.56 -1.49
CA CYS A 412 12.50 -24.48 -0.51
C CYS A 412 12.19 -23.09 -1.07
N TYR A 413 12.29 -22.90 -2.39
CA TYR A 413 11.92 -21.64 -3.03
C TYR A 413 10.40 -21.52 -3.15
N ARG A 414 9.71 -22.61 -3.51
CA ARG A 414 8.24 -22.64 -3.55
C ARG A 414 7.63 -22.37 -2.17
N GLU A 415 8.13 -23.05 -1.13
CA GLU A 415 7.75 -22.81 0.26
C GLU A 415 8.02 -21.36 0.70
N HIS A 416 9.14 -20.77 0.24
CA HIS A 416 9.48 -19.38 0.51
C HIS A 416 8.44 -18.43 -0.09
N ILE A 417 8.07 -18.59 -1.36
CA ILE A 417 7.07 -17.74 -2.03
C ILE A 417 5.69 -17.92 -1.40
N GLU A 418 5.27 -19.15 -1.10
CA GLU A 418 3.98 -19.41 -0.46
C GLU A 418 3.89 -18.71 0.89
N LYS A 419 4.94 -18.82 1.70
CA LYS A 419 4.99 -18.25 3.05
C LYS A 419 5.12 -16.73 3.05
N ASN A 420 6.03 -16.17 2.25
CA ASN A 420 6.40 -14.74 2.34
C ASN A 420 5.66 -13.88 1.31
N HIS A 421 5.19 -14.48 0.23
CA HIS A 421 4.61 -13.77 -0.92
C HIS A 421 3.25 -14.34 -1.34
N THR A 422 2.61 -15.15 -0.51
CA THR A 422 1.26 -15.69 -0.73
C THR A 422 1.11 -16.46 -2.05
N GLY A 423 2.17 -17.15 -2.47
CA GLY A 423 2.17 -17.92 -3.71
C GLY A 423 2.20 -17.05 -4.97
N HIS A 424 2.74 -15.83 -4.89
CA HIS A 424 2.87 -14.91 -6.03
C HIS A 424 4.32 -14.73 -6.47
N GLN A 425 4.58 -14.94 -7.76
CA GLN A 425 5.83 -14.63 -8.44
C GLN A 425 5.65 -13.41 -9.35
N GLU A 426 6.52 -12.41 -9.20
CA GLU A 426 6.56 -11.24 -10.09
C GLU A 426 7.75 -11.40 -11.06
N ILE A 427 7.54 -11.14 -12.35
CA ILE A 427 8.55 -11.30 -13.41
C ILE A 427 8.52 -10.07 -14.29
N MET A 428 9.68 -9.48 -14.57
CA MET A 428 9.76 -8.27 -15.38
C MET A 428 10.18 -8.59 -16.81
N VAL A 429 9.55 -7.90 -17.77
CA VAL A 429 9.80 -8.07 -19.21
C VAL A 429 10.31 -6.77 -19.83
N GLY A 430 11.50 -6.81 -20.43
CA GLY A 430 12.18 -5.66 -21.01
C GLY A 430 11.85 -5.44 -22.49
N TYR A 431 11.11 -4.37 -22.82
CA TYR A 431 10.75 -4.10 -24.22
C TYR A 431 11.87 -3.42 -25.02
N SER A 432 12.45 -2.37 -24.44
CA SER A 432 13.41 -1.52 -25.15
C SER A 432 14.72 -2.24 -25.39
N ASP A 433 15.20 -2.99 -24.42
CA ASP A 433 16.50 -3.66 -24.47
C ASP A 433 16.47 -4.87 -25.41
N SER A 434 15.39 -5.67 -25.39
CA SER A 434 15.18 -6.72 -26.42
C SER A 434 15.03 -6.12 -27.82
N GLY A 435 14.45 -4.92 -27.93
CA GLY A 435 14.34 -4.20 -29.18
C GLY A 435 15.69 -3.73 -29.74
N LYS A 436 16.65 -3.39 -28.87
CA LYS A 436 18.04 -3.06 -29.27
C LYS A 436 18.81 -4.32 -29.69
N ASP A 437 18.54 -5.44 -29.04
CA ASP A 437 19.19 -6.73 -29.31
C ASP A 437 18.83 -7.31 -30.69
N ALA A 438 17.53 -7.46 -31.00
CA ALA A 438 17.08 -8.18 -32.20
C ALA A 438 16.10 -7.41 -33.11
N GLY A 439 15.89 -6.13 -32.84
CA GLY A 439 14.90 -5.31 -33.53
C GLY A 439 13.48 -5.47 -32.98
N ARG A 440 12.66 -4.45 -33.17
CA ARG A 440 11.36 -4.30 -32.48
C ARG A 440 10.33 -5.39 -32.79
N PHE A 441 10.27 -5.88 -34.03
CA PHE A 441 9.29 -6.91 -34.42
C PHE A 441 9.62 -8.25 -33.76
N THR A 442 10.86 -8.71 -33.89
CA THR A 442 11.35 -9.94 -33.26
C THR A 442 11.17 -9.87 -31.75
N ALA A 443 11.61 -8.77 -31.13
CA ALA A 443 11.47 -8.56 -29.69
C ALA A 443 10.00 -8.65 -29.23
N ALA A 444 9.07 -7.99 -29.93
CA ALA A 444 7.65 -8.02 -29.58
C ALA A 444 7.05 -9.44 -29.67
N TRP A 445 7.42 -10.22 -30.69
CA TRP A 445 6.95 -11.59 -30.84
C TRP A 445 7.54 -12.55 -29.80
N GLU A 446 8.84 -12.44 -29.53
CA GLU A 446 9.50 -13.26 -28.50
C GLU A 446 8.96 -12.91 -27.11
N LEU A 447 8.64 -11.64 -26.84
CA LEU A 447 8.02 -11.23 -25.60
C LEU A 447 6.64 -11.84 -25.40
N TYR A 448 5.82 -11.88 -26.46
CA TYR A 448 4.49 -12.49 -26.41
C TYR A 448 4.59 -13.98 -26.03
N LYS A 449 5.45 -14.73 -26.71
CA LYS A 449 5.70 -16.15 -26.42
C LYS A 449 6.27 -16.37 -25.02
N ALA A 450 7.21 -15.53 -24.60
CA ALA A 450 7.82 -15.62 -23.28
C ALA A 450 6.78 -15.43 -22.17
N GLN A 451 5.86 -14.48 -22.33
CA GLN A 451 4.77 -14.28 -21.38
C GLN A 451 3.82 -15.49 -21.32
N GLU A 452 3.45 -16.08 -22.47
CA GLU A 452 2.64 -17.32 -22.48
C GLU A 452 3.35 -18.46 -21.75
N ASP A 453 4.63 -18.67 -22.04
CA ASP A 453 5.40 -19.77 -21.44
C ASP A 453 5.65 -19.55 -19.94
N VAL A 454 5.90 -18.32 -19.51
CA VAL A 454 6.00 -17.95 -18.08
C VAL A 454 4.67 -18.17 -17.35
N VAL A 455 3.55 -17.75 -17.93
CA VAL A 455 2.22 -17.98 -17.35
C VAL A 455 1.95 -19.48 -17.23
N ALA A 456 2.25 -20.26 -18.27
CA ALA A 456 2.14 -21.72 -18.24
C ALA A 456 3.03 -22.33 -17.14
N ALA A 457 4.29 -21.93 -17.06
CA ALA A 457 5.24 -22.39 -16.04
C ALA A 457 4.73 -22.12 -14.62
N CYS A 458 4.21 -20.93 -14.33
CA CYS A 458 3.67 -20.63 -13.00
C CYS A 458 2.39 -21.46 -12.70
N ASN A 459 1.50 -21.61 -13.69
CA ASN A 459 0.26 -22.40 -13.56
C ASN A 459 0.53 -23.89 -13.29
N GLU A 460 1.59 -24.47 -13.89
CA GLU A 460 2.00 -25.86 -13.64
C GLU A 460 2.28 -26.14 -12.15
N PHE A 461 2.74 -25.13 -11.40
CA PHE A 461 3.03 -25.22 -9.97
C PHE A 461 1.96 -24.57 -9.07
N GLY A 462 0.85 -24.10 -9.64
CA GLY A 462 -0.20 -23.41 -8.88
C GLY A 462 0.22 -22.04 -8.31
N ILE A 463 1.27 -21.43 -8.87
CA ILE A 463 1.79 -20.13 -8.47
C ILE A 463 1.14 -19.03 -9.31
N LYS A 464 0.69 -17.97 -8.64
CA LYS A 464 0.12 -16.79 -9.30
C LYS A 464 1.25 -15.94 -9.86
N VAL A 465 1.09 -15.45 -11.09
CA VAL A 465 2.10 -14.61 -11.75
C VAL A 465 1.63 -13.17 -11.93
N THR A 466 2.55 -12.23 -11.71
CA THR A 466 2.42 -10.81 -12.09
C THR A 466 3.51 -10.47 -13.09
N LEU A 467 3.11 -10.01 -14.27
CA LEU A 467 4.06 -9.52 -15.28
C LEU A 467 4.29 -8.01 -15.08
N PHE A 468 5.52 -7.65 -14.78
CA PHE A 468 5.96 -6.26 -14.66
C PHE A 468 6.49 -5.77 -16.01
N HIS A 469 5.74 -4.85 -16.63
CA HIS A 469 6.09 -4.33 -17.96
C HIS A 469 7.11 -3.19 -17.87
N GLY A 470 8.32 -3.42 -18.41
CA GLY A 470 9.35 -2.39 -18.51
C GLY A 470 9.04 -1.28 -19.52
N ARG A 471 9.90 -0.25 -19.57
CA ARG A 471 9.71 0.90 -20.46
C ARG A 471 9.79 0.51 -21.93
N GLY A 472 8.96 1.16 -22.74
CA GLY A 472 9.08 1.17 -24.20
C GLY A 472 8.17 0.20 -24.95
N GLY A 473 7.36 -0.58 -24.25
CA GLY A 473 6.25 -1.33 -24.83
C GLY A 473 5.12 -0.43 -25.37
N SER A 474 4.19 -1.02 -26.12
CA SER A 474 2.97 -0.33 -26.57
C SER A 474 2.17 0.27 -25.39
N ILE A 475 2.14 -0.44 -24.26
CA ILE A 475 1.49 -0.01 -23.00
C ILE A 475 2.10 1.30 -22.47
N GLY A 476 3.43 1.43 -22.49
CA GLY A 476 4.15 2.54 -21.85
C GLY A 476 4.41 3.76 -22.74
N ARG A 477 4.06 3.71 -24.04
CA ARG A 477 4.37 4.79 -24.99
C ARG A 477 3.22 5.78 -25.24
N GLY A 478 2.02 5.55 -24.70
CA GLY A 478 0.91 6.51 -24.72
C GLY A 478 0.43 6.96 -26.12
N GLY A 479 0.96 6.39 -27.21
CA GLY A 479 0.67 6.80 -28.59
C GLY A 479 -0.51 6.07 -29.24
N GLY A 480 -1.17 5.19 -28.50
CA GLY A 480 -2.39 4.48 -28.92
C GLY A 480 -3.22 4.10 -27.69
N PRO A 481 -4.42 3.52 -27.84
CA PRO A 481 -5.27 3.20 -26.71
C PRO A 481 -4.61 2.17 -25.80
N THR A 482 -4.09 2.59 -24.65
CA THR A 482 -3.46 1.70 -23.64
C THR A 482 -4.39 0.54 -23.28
N TYR A 483 -5.70 0.79 -23.25
CA TYR A 483 -6.73 -0.23 -23.09
C TYR A 483 -6.59 -1.39 -24.09
N LEU A 484 -6.44 -1.10 -25.39
CA LEU A 484 -6.27 -2.15 -26.42
C LEU A 484 -4.95 -2.89 -26.25
N ALA A 485 -3.88 -2.19 -25.85
CA ALA A 485 -2.58 -2.81 -25.60
C ALA A 485 -2.60 -3.77 -24.40
N ILE A 486 -3.42 -3.47 -23.38
CA ILE A 486 -3.66 -4.37 -22.25
C ILE A 486 -4.51 -5.56 -22.70
N GLN A 487 -5.55 -5.34 -23.50
CA GLN A 487 -6.40 -6.43 -24.01
C GLN A 487 -5.68 -7.36 -24.98
N SER A 488 -4.64 -6.88 -25.67
CA SER A 488 -3.85 -7.68 -26.61
C SER A 488 -2.78 -8.53 -25.93
N GLN A 489 -2.64 -8.46 -24.62
CA GLN A 489 -1.70 -9.31 -23.90
C GLN A 489 -2.16 -10.79 -23.95
N PRO A 490 -1.24 -11.75 -23.79
CA PRO A 490 -1.61 -13.16 -23.81
C PRO A 490 -2.65 -13.54 -22.75
N PRO A 491 -3.50 -14.56 -23.00
CA PRO A 491 -4.44 -15.05 -21.99
C PRO A 491 -3.74 -15.41 -20.67
N GLY A 492 -4.29 -14.94 -19.55
CA GLY A 492 -3.72 -15.19 -18.21
C GLY A 492 -2.54 -14.30 -17.82
N SER A 493 -2.02 -13.46 -18.72
CA SER A 493 -0.93 -12.52 -18.44
C SER A 493 -1.38 -11.33 -17.57
N VAL A 494 -2.68 -11.03 -17.57
CA VAL A 494 -3.34 -10.09 -16.67
C VAL A 494 -4.43 -10.86 -15.95
N MET A 495 -4.22 -11.17 -14.68
CA MET A 495 -5.24 -11.81 -13.87
C MET A 495 -6.25 -10.77 -13.40
N VAL A 496 -7.49 -10.90 -13.85
CA VAL A 496 -8.62 -10.16 -13.27
C VAL A 496 -8.99 -10.90 -11.98
N SER A 497 -8.71 -10.27 -10.84
CA SER A 497 -9.03 -10.78 -9.50
C SER A 497 -10.53 -10.94 -9.28
#